data_AF-A0A1D1ZET3-F1
#
_entry.id   AF-A0A1D1ZET3-F1
#
_cell.length_a   1.000
_cell.length_b   1.000
_cell.length_c   1.000
_cell.angle_alpha   90.00
_cell.angle_beta   90.00
_cell.angle_gamma   90.00
#
_symmetry.space_group_name_H-M   'P 1'
#
loop_
_entity.id
_entity.type
_entity.pdbx_description
1 polymer ?
#
loop_
_entity_poly.entity_id
_entity_poly.type
_entity_poly.pdbx_seq_one_letter_code
_entity_poly.pdbx_strand_id
1 'polypeptide(L)'
;FYNAIPRLINSIHRVPIHKVPIIRIASFHTSRACAFKTTKTTNDGATFIKGSVNEAVKLPERDKVAGSYHWDFERLLSISLIPLTVASVVNGAHPITDLCLGVILPIHCHIGFDAVITDYLPYRRNPVLNKVATWGLRGATLIVLYGCYEFNTNDVGLTEVVKRVWNA
;
A
#
# COMPACT_ATOMS: atom_id res chain seq x y z
N PHE A 1 100.94 -60.51 16.61
CA PHE A 1 100.55 -61.73 15.87
C PHE A 1 99.03 -61.80 15.82
N TYR A 2 98.50 -61.83 14.60
CA TYR A 2 97.17 -62.25 14.11
C TYR A 2 95.94 -62.40 15.05
N ASN A 3 94.90 -61.64 14.68
CA ASN A 3 93.52 -62.04 14.33
C ASN A 3 92.54 -62.69 15.32
N ALA A 4 91.30 -62.16 15.19
CA ALA A 4 90.00 -62.86 15.07
C ALA A 4 89.02 -62.85 16.28
N ILE A 5 88.12 -61.84 16.23
CA ILE A 5 86.64 -61.79 16.41
C ILE A 5 85.98 -63.19 16.25
N PRO A 6 84.86 -63.60 16.95
CA PRO A 6 83.61 -62.82 16.91
C PRO A 6 82.44 -63.05 17.93
N ARG A 7 81.34 -62.28 17.69
CA ARG A 7 79.88 -62.52 17.91
C ARG A 7 79.28 -62.13 19.29
N LEU A 8 78.44 -61.06 19.32
CA LEU A 8 76.95 -61.02 19.15
C LEU A 8 76.25 -61.37 20.49
N ILE A 9 75.29 -60.64 21.09
CA ILE A 9 74.15 -59.84 20.64
C ILE A 9 73.78 -58.93 21.83
N ASN A 10 73.45 -57.66 21.60
CA ASN A 10 72.61 -56.91 22.54
C ASN A 10 71.47 -56.23 21.78
N SER A 11 70.27 -56.57 22.25
CA SER A 11 68.96 -56.11 21.83
C SER A 11 68.71 -54.69 22.32
N ILE A 12 68.35 -53.75 21.44
CA ILE A 12 67.59 -52.56 21.83
C ILE A 12 66.57 -52.21 20.73
N HIS A 13 65.32 -52.16 21.15
CA HIS A 13 64.10 -51.79 20.43
C HIS A 13 64.23 -50.49 19.62
N ARG A 14 63.67 -50.49 18.40
CA ARG A 14 63.49 -49.30 17.56
C ARG A 14 62.11 -48.67 17.81
N VAL A 15 62.06 -47.36 18.03
CA VAL A 15 60.90 -46.51 17.69
C VAL A 15 61.43 -45.21 17.06
N PRO A 16 60.97 -44.83 15.84
CA PRO A 16 61.45 -43.62 15.17
C PRO A 16 60.79 -42.33 15.68
N ILE A 17 61.61 -41.29 15.77
CA ILE A 17 61.38 -39.94 16.31
C ILE A 17 60.59 -39.08 15.31
N HIS A 18 59.51 -38.44 15.78
CA HIS A 18 58.70 -37.47 15.02
C HIS A 18 59.36 -36.08 15.07
N LYS A 19 59.60 -35.44 13.91
CA LYS A 19 60.19 -34.08 13.84
C LYS A 19 59.09 -33.02 13.93
N VAL A 20 59.20 -32.09 14.89
CA VAL A 20 58.28 -30.95 15.07
C VAL A 20 58.84 -29.71 14.37
N PRO A 21 58.05 -28.91 13.63
CA PRO A 21 58.55 -27.69 13.00
C PRO A 21 58.70 -26.53 14.01
N ILE A 22 59.72 -25.71 13.77
CA ILE A 22 60.08 -24.52 14.55
C ILE A 22 59.11 -23.38 14.21
N ILE A 23 58.39 -22.87 15.21
CA ILE A 23 57.51 -21.70 15.10
C ILE A 23 58.34 -20.43 15.37
N ARG A 24 58.45 -19.55 14.36
CA ARG A 24 59.00 -18.19 14.52
C ARG A 24 57.92 -17.28 15.12
N ILE A 25 58.17 -16.75 16.31
CA ILE A 25 57.37 -15.69 16.93
C ILE A 25 57.90 -14.35 16.40
N ALA A 26 57.04 -13.55 15.76
CA ALA A 26 57.30 -12.15 15.46
C ALA A 26 56.37 -11.27 16.29
N SER A 27 56.96 -10.34 17.02
CA SER A 27 56.33 -9.41 17.95
C SER A 27 56.10 -8.02 17.31
N PHE A 28 54.91 -7.48 17.58
CA PHE A 28 54.51 -6.05 17.68
C PHE A 28 54.82 -5.09 16.52
N HIS A 29 53.77 -4.57 15.87
CA HIS A 29 53.65 -3.14 15.58
C HIS A 29 52.20 -2.67 15.70
N THR A 30 51.99 -1.84 16.73
CA THR A 30 51.06 -0.70 16.86
C THR A 30 49.79 -0.71 16.02
N SER A 31 48.66 -0.79 16.71
CA SER A 31 47.32 -0.43 16.25
C SER A 31 47.36 0.88 15.45
N ARG A 32 47.26 0.82 14.13
CA ARG A 32 46.68 1.97 13.42
C ARG A 32 45.23 2.00 13.87
N ALA A 33 44.78 3.11 14.42
CA ALA A 33 43.36 3.38 14.50
C ALA A 33 42.83 3.27 13.06
N CYS A 34 42.26 2.10 12.73
CA CYS A 34 41.40 1.98 11.58
C CYS A 34 40.26 2.92 11.91
N ALA A 35 40.30 4.14 11.35
CA ALA A 35 39.12 4.98 11.31
C ALA A 35 38.04 4.09 10.73
N PHE A 36 37.09 3.68 11.57
CA PHE A 36 35.88 3.00 11.17
C PHE A 36 35.11 4.02 10.31
N LYS A 37 35.49 4.09 9.04
CA LYS A 37 34.62 4.62 8.02
C LYS A 37 33.52 3.59 7.93
N THR A 38 32.40 3.90 8.57
CA THR A 38 31.12 3.26 8.28
C THR A 38 30.90 3.46 6.77
N THR A 39 31.33 2.47 6.00
CA THR A 39 30.88 2.33 4.63
C THR A 39 29.47 1.84 4.82
N LYS A 40 28.49 2.69 4.50
CA LYS A 40 27.11 2.23 4.31
C LYS A 40 27.15 1.22 3.16
N THR A 41 27.43 -0.04 3.48
CA THR A 41 27.23 -1.15 2.59
C THR A 41 25.73 -1.28 2.41
N THR A 42 25.28 -0.77 1.28
CA THR A 42 24.10 -1.29 0.62
C THR A 42 24.39 -2.78 0.39
N ASN A 43 23.47 -3.67 0.78
CA ASN A 43 23.39 -5.09 0.39
C ASN A 43 23.83 -6.19 1.39
N ASP A 44 23.62 -6.04 2.71
CA ASP A 44 23.68 -7.19 3.64
C ASP A 44 22.46 -7.24 4.57
N GLY A 45 21.24 -7.44 4.06
CA GLY A 45 20.04 -7.74 4.87
C GLY A 45 19.66 -6.76 6.00
N ALA A 46 20.41 -5.68 6.17
CA ALA A 46 20.33 -4.74 7.26
C ALA A 46 19.76 -3.42 6.72
N THR A 47 18.50 -3.22 7.07
CA THR A 47 17.78 -1.94 7.12
C THR A 47 18.11 -0.92 6.02
N PHE A 48 17.22 -0.81 5.03
CA PHE A 48 17.19 0.24 4.01
C PHE A 48 16.87 1.61 4.64
N ILE A 49 17.78 2.17 5.44
CA ILE A 49 17.65 3.51 6.01
C ILE A 49 18.28 4.52 5.04
N LYS A 50 17.43 5.07 4.16
CA LYS A 50 17.73 6.29 3.42
C LYS A 50 17.74 7.46 4.42
N GLY A 51 18.92 7.95 4.80
CA GLY A 51 19.12 9.06 5.76
C GLY A 51 20.01 8.72 6.96
N SER A 52 20.24 9.69 7.85
CA SER A 52 20.81 9.47 9.20
C SER A 52 19.69 9.12 10.19
N VAL A 53 20.03 8.50 11.32
CA VAL A 53 19.05 8.17 12.38
C VAL A 53 18.37 9.39 12.99
N ASN A 54 18.94 10.58 12.80
CA ASN A 54 18.43 11.86 13.32
C ASN A 54 17.78 12.72 12.23
N GLU A 55 17.67 12.24 10.98
CA GLU A 55 16.96 12.98 9.93
C GLU A 55 15.45 12.88 10.14
N ALA A 56 14.77 14.03 10.14
CA ALA A 56 13.31 14.04 10.12
C ALA A 56 12.81 13.37 8.83
N VAL A 57 11.79 12.51 8.97
CA VAL A 57 11.12 11.91 7.82
C VAL A 57 10.54 13.04 6.96
N LYS A 58 11.05 13.20 5.74
CA LYS A 58 10.47 14.14 4.77
C LYS A 58 9.12 13.60 4.31
N LEU A 59 8.05 14.17 4.83
CA LEU A 59 6.69 13.82 4.42
C LEU A 59 6.42 14.39 3.03
N PRO A 60 5.62 13.69 2.20
CA PRO A 60 5.06 14.31 1.00
C PRO A 60 4.22 15.52 1.38
N GLU A 61 4.09 16.48 0.47
CA GLU A 61 3.23 17.63 0.67
C GLU A 61 1.79 17.18 0.86
N ARG A 62 1.10 17.74 1.87
CA ARG A 62 -0.28 17.35 2.19
C ARG A 62 -1.23 17.93 1.14
N ASP A 63 -1.79 17.06 0.31
CA ASP A 63 -2.90 17.42 -0.57
C ASP A 63 -4.24 17.38 0.19
N LYS A 64 -4.90 18.53 0.32
CA LYS A 64 -6.23 18.64 0.96
C LYS A 64 -7.34 18.11 0.06
N VAL A 65 -7.17 18.15 -1.26
CA VAL A 65 -8.16 17.70 -2.23
C VAL A 65 -8.29 16.18 -2.16
N ALA A 66 -7.15 15.48 -2.01
CA ALA A 66 -7.10 14.02 -1.92
C ALA A 66 -7.76 13.43 -0.66
N GLY A 67 -7.99 14.23 0.39
CA GLY A 67 -8.47 13.72 1.68
C GLY A 67 -9.58 14.56 2.30
N SER A 68 -9.23 15.72 2.85
CA SER A 68 -10.18 16.49 3.67
C SER A 68 -11.38 16.98 2.87
N TYR A 69 -11.17 17.54 1.68
CA TYR A 69 -12.28 18.08 0.89
C TYR A 69 -13.20 17.00 0.34
N HIS A 70 -12.66 15.83 -0.03
CA HIS A 70 -13.48 14.71 -0.46
C HIS A 70 -14.38 14.22 0.67
N TRP A 71 -13.82 14.07 1.88
CA TRP A 71 -14.58 13.67 3.07
C TRP A 71 -15.67 14.70 3.44
N ASP A 72 -15.32 15.99 3.46
CA ASP A 72 -16.28 17.07 3.75
C ASP A 72 -17.42 17.07 2.74
N PHE A 73 -17.11 16.87 1.45
CA PHE A 73 -18.09 16.81 0.37
C PHE A 73 -19.06 15.62 0.51
N GLU A 74 -18.54 14.43 0.83
CA GLU A 74 -19.39 13.26 1.11
C GLU A 74 -20.38 13.52 2.24
N ARG A 75 -19.90 14.14 3.33
CA ARG A 75 -20.76 14.43 4.49
C ARG A 75 -21.80 15.48 4.11
N LEU A 76 -21.43 16.50 3.36
CA LEU A 76 -22.35 17.53 2.88
C LEU A 76 -23.47 16.94 2.03
N LEU A 77 -23.15 16.07 1.07
CA LEU A 77 -24.17 15.39 0.25
C LEU A 77 -25.06 14.46 1.08
N SER A 78 -24.49 13.76 2.05
CA SER A 78 -25.26 12.87 2.93
C SER A 78 -26.23 13.65 3.81
N ILE A 79 -25.77 14.78 4.37
CA ILE A 79 -26.60 15.65 5.20
C ILE A 79 -27.69 16.33 4.37
N SER A 80 -27.41 16.75 3.13
CA SER A 80 -28.39 17.42 2.27
C SER A 80 -29.51 16.49 1.80
N LEU A 81 -29.26 15.18 1.67
CA LEU A 81 -30.29 14.20 1.30
C LEU A 81 -31.36 14.02 2.37
N ILE A 82 -31.06 14.26 3.65
CA ILE A 82 -32.03 14.11 4.75
C ILE A 82 -33.21 15.11 4.58
N PRO A 83 -33.00 16.43 4.53
CA PRO A 83 -34.10 17.37 4.33
C PRO A 83 -34.74 17.23 2.94
N LEU A 84 -33.98 16.84 1.91
CA LEU A 84 -34.55 16.65 0.56
C LEU A 84 -35.54 15.48 0.51
N THR A 85 -35.24 14.37 1.20
CA THR A 85 -36.16 13.23 1.27
C THR A 85 -37.40 13.56 2.09
N VAL A 86 -37.27 14.32 3.19
CA VAL A 86 -38.44 14.81 3.94
C VAL A 86 -39.27 15.77 3.08
N ALA A 87 -38.63 16.70 2.38
CA ALA A 87 -39.31 17.65 1.50
C ALA A 87 -40.07 16.98 0.36
N SER A 88 -39.51 15.93 -0.26
CA SER A 88 -40.18 15.20 -1.34
C SER A 88 -41.39 14.39 -0.86
N VAL A 89 -41.33 13.84 0.35
CA VAL A 89 -42.46 13.11 0.94
C VAL A 89 -43.60 14.07 1.32
N VAL A 90 -43.29 15.23 1.92
CA VAL A 90 -44.30 16.19 2.38
C VAL A 90 -44.92 16.98 1.24
N ASN A 91 -44.10 17.53 0.34
CA ASN A 91 -44.58 18.41 -0.74
C ASN A 91 -45.02 17.63 -1.98
N GLY A 92 -44.62 16.37 -2.12
CA GLY A 92 -44.89 15.58 -3.30
C GLY A 92 -44.08 16.03 -4.52
N ALA A 93 -44.68 15.92 -5.70
CA ALA A 93 -44.01 16.19 -6.97
C ALA A 93 -43.78 17.69 -7.15
N HIS A 94 -42.56 18.13 -6.89
CA HIS A 94 -42.17 19.53 -7.03
C HIS A 94 -40.89 19.65 -7.86
N PRO A 95 -40.88 20.43 -8.97
CA PRO A 95 -39.78 20.42 -9.93
C PRO A 95 -38.40 20.71 -9.33
N ILE A 96 -38.32 21.64 -8.37
CA ILE A 96 -37.05 22.01 -7.73
C ILE A 96 -36.54 20.88 -6.82
N THR A 97 -37.40 20.23 -6.05
CA THR A 97 -36.97 19.14 -5.16
C THR A 97 -36.57 17.92 -5.96
N ASP A 98 -37.28 17.65 -7.05
CA ASP A 98 -37.00 16.53 -7.95
C ASP A 98 -35.72 16.77 -8.76
N LEU A 99 -35.44 18.01 -9.16
CA LEU A 99 -34.16 18.39 -9.76
C LEU A 99 -33.01 18.21 -8.76
N CYS A 100 -33.16 18.73 -7.54
CA CYS A 100 -32.15 18.58 -6.49
C CYS A 100 -31.89 17.10 -6.17
N LEU A 101 -32.94 16.29 -6.02
CA LEU A 101 -32.83 14.84 -5.82
C LEU A 101 -32.15 14.17 -7.00
N GLY A 102 -32.52 14.52 -8.23
CA GLY A 102 -31.96 13.98 -9.46
C GLY A 102 -30.47 14.28 -9.67
N VAL A 103 -29.89 15.23 -8.94
CA VAL A 103 -28.45 15.55 -8.99
C VAL A 103 -27.72 15.03 -7.76
N ILE A 104 -28.23 15.34 -6.57
CA ILE A 104 -27.54 15.04 -5.31
C ILE A 104 -27.52 13.52 -5.05
N LEU A 105 -28.63 12.82 -5.34
CA LEU A 105 -28.72 11.38 -5.10
C LEU A 105 -27.72 10.60 -5.98
N PRO A 106 -27.66 10.78 -7.32
CA PRO A 106 -26.66 10.06 -8.13
C PRO A 106 -25.21 10.37 -7.75
N ILE A 107 -24.89 11.60 -7.35
CA ILE A 107 -23.53 11.96 -6.94
C ILE A 107 -23.17 11.28 -5.61
N HIS A 108 -24.10 11.26 -4.63
CA HIS A 108 -23.89 10.53 -3.38
C HIS A 108 -23.66 9.03 -3.65
N CYS A 109 -24.47 8.42 -4.52
CA CYS A 109 -24.27 7.03 -4.94
C CYS A 109 -22.94 6.81 -5.68
N HIS A 110 -22.51 7.76 -6.52
CA HIS A 110 -21.23 7.67 -7.22
C HIS A 110 -20.06 7.53 -6.24
N ILE A 111 -19.99 8.39 -5.21
CA ILE A 111 -18.90 8.35 -4.23
C ILE A 111 -18.99 7.09 -3.37
N GLY A 112 -20.21 6.68 -2.98
CA GLY A 112 -20.43 5.42 -2.26
C GLY A 112 -19.95 4.19 -3.04
N PHE A 113 -20.24 4.13 -4.35
CA PHE A 113 -19.74 3.04 -5.19
C PHE A 113 -18.25 3.14 -5.49
N ASP A 114 -17.67 4.34 -5.57
CA ASP A 114 -16.22 4.50 -5.73
C ASP A 114 -15.48 3.92 -4.50
N ALA A 115 -15.99 4.15 -3.29
CA ALA A 115 -15.48 3.53 -2.06
C ALA A 115 -15.57 2.00 -2.09
N VAL A 116 -16.68 1.44 -2.59
CA VAL A 116 -16.84 -0.02 -2.77
C VAL A 116 -15.79 -0.56 -3.76
N ILE A 117 -15.53 0.16 -4.86
CA ILE A 117 -14.51 -0.24 -5.84
C ILE A 117 -13.12 -0.20 -5.21
N THR A 118 -12.77 0.84 -4.45
CA THR A 118 -11.45 0.95 -3.81
C THR A 118 -11.20 -0.15 -2.78
N ASP A 119 -12.23 -0.54 -2.03
CA ASP A 119 -12.10 -1.52 -0.96
C ASP A 119 -12.03 -2.96 -1.49
N TYR A 120 -12.87 -3.30 -2.47
CA TYR A 120 -13.02 -4.68 -2.92
C TYR A 120 -12.28 -5.00 -4.22
N LEU A 121 -12.00 -4.01 -5.06
CA LEU A 121 -11.28 -4.18 -6.32
C LEU A 121 -9.94 -3.42 -6.28
N PRO A 122 -8.97 -3.82 -5.44
CA PRO A 122 -7.71 -3.11 -5.33
C PRO A 122 -6.91 -3.22 -6.63
N TYR A 123 -6.42 -2.07 -7.12
CA TYR A 123 -5.65 -1.96 -8.37
C TYR A 123 -4.45 -2.93 -8.43
N ARG A 124 -3.79 -3.16 -7.29
CA ARG A 124 -2.61 -4.05 -7.20
C ARG A 124 -2.94 -5.50 -7.54
N ARG A 125 -4.15 -5.98 -7.24
CA ARG A 125 -4.55 -7.38 -7.50
C ARG A 125 -5.28 -7.50 -8.84
N ASN A 126 -6.22 -6.58 -9.09
CA ASN A 126 -7.15 -6.67 -10.22
C ASN A 126 -7.10 -5.38 -11.07
N PRO A 127 -5.99 -5.06 -11.77
CA PRO A 127 -5.82 -3.76 -12.43
C PRO A 127 -6.80 -3.53 -13.59
N VAL A 128 -7.14 -4.58 -14.35
CA VAL A 128 -8.11 -4.47 -15.46
C VAL A 128 -9.52 -4.24 -14.94
N LEU A 129 -9.96 -5.09 -13.99
CA LEU A 129 -11.31 -4.99 -13.44
C LEU A 129 -11.52 -3.67 -12.68
N ASN A 130 -10.52 -3.21 -11.92
CA ASN A 130 -10.57 -1.91 -11.26
C ASN A 130 -10.75 -0.78 -12.29
N LYS A 131 -9.96 -0.74 -13.37
CA LYS A 131 -10.10 0.29 -14.42
C LYS A 131 -11.48 0.25 -15.09
N VAL A 132 -11.97 -0.94 -15.43
CA VAL A 132 -13.29 -1.11 -16.05
C VAL A 132 -14.38 -0.66 -15.09
N ALA A 133 -14.32 -1.04 -13.82
CA ALA A 133 -15.30 -0.64 -12.81
C ALA A 133 -15.28 0.87 -12.58
N THR A 134 -14.12 1.50 -12.43
CA THR A 134 -14.00 2.95 -12.22
C THR A 134 -14.54 3.75 -13.41
N TRP A 135 -14.17 3.38 -14.65
CA TRP A 135 -14.68 4.05 -15.84
C TRP A 135 -16.15 3.74 -16.12
N GLY A 136 -16.57 2.49 -15.86
CA GLY A 136 -17.96 2.07 -15.94
C GLY A 136 -18.84 2.84 -14.96
N LEU A 137 -18.38 3.04 -13.72
CA LEU A 137 -19.08 3.84 -12.72
C LEU A 137 -19.22 5.29 -13.17
N ARG A 138 -18.15 5.91 -13.68
CA ARG A 138 -18.21 7.28 -14.23
C ARG A 138 -19.20 7.40 -15.39
N GLY A 139 -19.17 6.45 -16.32
CA GLY A 139 -20.12 6.39 -17.43
C GLY A 139 -21.56 6.21 -16.94
N ALA A 140 -21.80 5.28 -16.02
CA ALA A 140 -23.10 5.04 -15.42
C ALA A 140 -23.63 6.29 -14.70
N THR A 141 -22.80 7.02 -13.95
CA THR A 141 -23.21 8.26 -13.29
C THR A 141 -23.62 9.34 -14.28
N LEU A 142 -22.92 9.50 -15.40
CA LEU A 142 -23.33 10.44 -16.45
C LEU A 142 -24.66 10.05 -17.09
N ILE A 143 -24.84 8.75 -17.38
CA ILE A 143 -26.09 8.23 -17.94
C ILE A 143 -27.25 8.44 -16.97
N VAL A 144 -27.06 8.15 -15.69
CA VAL A 144 -28.09 8.35 -14.65
C VAL A 144 -28.42 9.83 -14.48
N LEU A 145 -27.41 10.71 -14.42
CA LEU A 145 -27.65 12.15 -14.32
C LEU A 145 -28.43 12.68 -15.52
N TYR A 146 -28.08 12.24 -16.74
CA TYR A 146 -28.82 12.59 -17.94
C TYR A 146 -30.25 12.04 -17.91
N GLY A 147 -30.43 10.79 -17.50
CA GLY A 147 -31.77 10.20 -17.32
C GLY A 147 -32.61 10.97 -16.30
N CYS A 148 -32.05 11.35 -15.17
CA CYS A 148 -32.74 12.18 -14.17
C CYS A 148 -33.10 13.57 -14.73
N TYR A 149 -32.22 14.17 -15.54
CA TYR A 149 -32.51 15.44 -16.21
C TYR A 149 -33.68 15.31 -17.20
N GLU A 150 -33.69 14.25 -18.02
CA GLU A 150 -34.78 13.95 -18.96
C GLU A 150 -36.10 13.69 -18.21
N PHE A 151 -36.09 12.89 -17.14
CA PHE A 151 -37.28 12.65 -16.31
C PHE A 151 -37.87 13.92 -15.70
N ASN A 152 -37.02 14.85 -15.30
CA ASN A 152 -37.45 16.10 -14.66
C ASN A 152 -37.89 17.17 -15.68
N THR A 153 -37.40 17.12 -16.92
CA THR A 153 -37.66 18.16 -17.93
C THR A 153 -38.75 17.75 -18.91
N ASN A 154 -38.74 16.48 -19.36
CA ASN A 154 -39.57 15.98 -20.45
C ASN A 154 -40.59 14.92 -20.00
N ASP A 155 -40.56 14.48 -18.75
CA ASP A 155 -41.45 13.46 -18.19
C ASP A 155 -42.10 13.94 -16.87
N VAL A 156 -42.76 13.04 -16.15
CA VAL A 156 -43.53 13.33 -14.93
C VAL A 156 -42.71 13.77 -13.71
N GLY A 157 -41.39 13.56 -13.70
CA GLY A 157 -40.54 13.79 -12.55
C GLY A 157 -40.33 12.57 -11.65
N LEU A 158 -39.22 12.57 -10.91
CA LEU A 158 -38.75 11.41 -10.14
C LEU A 158 -39.72 10.98 -9.05
N THR A 159 -40.25 11.93 -8.26
CA THR A 159 -41.10 11.59 -7.11
C THR A 159 -42.49 11.13 -7.53
N GLU A 160 -43.00 11.65 -8.64
CA GLU A 160 -44.28 11.24 -9.22
C GLU A 160 -44.19 9.83 -9.82
N VAL A 161 -43.07 9.50 -10.48
CA VAL A 161 -42.82 8.13 -10.94
C VAL A 161 -42.80 7.16 -9.76
N VAL A 162 -42.11 7.49 -8.67
CA VAL A 162 -42.09 6.65 -7.45
C VAL A 162 -43.50 6.46 -6.89
N LYS A 163 -44.32 7.51 -6.82
CA LYS A 163 -45.71 7.41 -6.37
C LYS A 163 -46.57 6.52 -7.27
N ARG A 164 -46.40 6.61 -8.59
CA ARG A 164 -47.14 5.78 -9.55
C ARG A 164 -46.75 4.32 -9.42
N VAL A 165 -45.45 4.02 -9.33
CA VAL A 165 -44.93 2.66 -9.12
C VAL A 165 -45.43 2.07 -7.81
N TRP A 166 -45.55 2.88 -6.76
CA TRP A 166 -46.05 2.41 -5.46
C TRP A 166 -47.54 2.05 -5.45
N ASN A 167 -48.34 2.71 -6.30
CA ASN A 167 -49.78 2.47 -6.42
C ASN A 167 -50.15 1.58 -7.63
N ALA A 168 -49.16 1.04 -8.32
CA ALA A 168 -49.34 0.10 -9.44
C ALA A 168 -49.58 -1.32 -8.94
#